data_AF-A0A6J5FCS8-F1
#
_entry.id   AF-A0A6J5FCS8-F1
#
_cell.length_a   1.000
_cell.length_b   1.000
_cell.length_c   1.000
_cell.angle_alpha   90.00
_cell.angle_beta   90.00
_cell.angle_gamma   90.00
#
_symmetry.space_group_name_H-M   'P 1'
#
loop_
_entity.id
_entity.type
_entity.pdbx_description
1 polymer ?
#
loop_
_entity_poly.entity_id
_entity_poly.type
_entity_poly.pdbx_seq_one_letter_code
_entity_poly.pdbx_strand_id
1 'polypeptide(L)'
;MGKSRAALDKAIPSVLERVAERLLAVVIDSLREQWNGLTKFDEQVGRIERRMRDCKKEDKAVKAISDIPGVGLLTVTAAVATMGDPKAFSSGREFAARAGLVPKQTGSGAR
;
A
#
# COMPACT_ATOMS: atom_id res chain seq x y z
N MET A 1 -11.62 21.10 -1.84
CA MET A 1 -12.24 20.14 -0.89
C MET A 1 -11.56 18.79 -1.07
N GLY A 2 -10.83 18.32 -0.05
CA GLY A 2 -9.99 17.14 -0.17
C GLY A 2 -10.81 15.87 -0.39
N LYS A 3 -10.55 15.16 -1.50
CA LYS A 3 -11.11 13.85 -1.83
C LYS A 3 -10.50 12.78 -0.90
N SER A 4 -10.79 12.86 0.40
CA SER A 4 -10.32 11.85 1.36
C SER A 4 -11.29 10.68 1.40
N ARG A 5 -10.77 9.45 1.56
CA ARG A 5 -11.57 8.23 1.75
C ARG A 5 -12.59 8.39 2.88
N ALA A 6 -12.18 8.97 4.00
CA ALA A 6 -13.05 9.28 5.14
C ALA A 6 -14.20 10.23 4.79
N ALA A 7 -13.97 11.24 3.95
CA ALA A 7 -15.04 12.11 3.48
C ALA A 7 -16.03 11.36 2.57
N LEU A 8 -15.53 10.42 1.76
CA LEU A 8 -16.35 9.55 0.93
C LEU A 8 -17.20 8.61 1.79
N ASP A 9 -16.61 8.01 2.82
CA ASP A 9 -17.30 7.06 3.72
C ASP A 9 -18.44 7.72 4.48
N LYS A 10 -18.26 8.98 4.88
CA LYS A 10 -19.32 9.78 5.51
C LYS A 10 -20.44 10.17 4.55
N ALA A 11 -20.12 10.37 3.26
CA ALA A 11 -21.07 10.88 2.27
C ALA A 11 -21.89 9.78 1.59
N ILE A 12 -21.29 8.62 1.30
CA ILE A 12 -21.90 7.56 0.49
C ILE A 12 -23.28 7.10 0.99
N PRO A 13 -23.52 6.85 2.30
CA PRO A 13 -24.83 6.43 2.78
C PRO A 13 -25.93 7.43 2.39
N SER A 14 -25.70 8.72 2.64
CA SER A 14 -26.65 9.78 2.31
C SER A 14 -26.87 9.96 0.80
N VAL A 15 -25.83 9.70 -0.02
CA VAL A 15 -25.94 9.76 -1.47
C VAL A 15 -26.77 8.60 -2.00
N LEU A 16 -26.56 7.38 -1.48
CA LEU A 16 -27.33 6.21 -1.88
C LEU A 16 -28.81 6.33 -1.50
N GLU A 17 -29.12 6.88 -0.33
CA GLU A 17 -30.51 7.17 0.07
C GLU A 17 -31.19 8.14 -0.90
N ARG A 18 -30.53 9.25 -1.22
CA ARG A 18 -31.08 10.27 -2.13
C ARG A 18 -31.25 9.77 -3.56
N VAL A 19 -30.40 8.85 -4.01
CA VAL A 19 -30.48 8.27 -5.35
C VAL A 19 -31.51 7.14 -5.41
N ALA A 20 -31.84 6.50 -4.28
CA ALA A 20 -32.87 5.46 -4.21
C ALA A 20 -34.28 5.97 -4.52
N GLU A 21 -34.54 7.26 -4.33
CA GLU A 21 -35.80 7.90 -4.74
C GLU A 21 -35.95 8.00 -6.26
N ARG A 22 -34.85 7.88 -7.02
CA ARG A 22 -34.81 8.16 -8.47
C ARG A 22 -34.36 6.97 -9.31
N LEU A 23 -33.85 5.91 -8.68
CA LEU A 23 -33.38 4.70 -9.33
C LEU A 23 -34.10 3.47 -8.79
N LEU A 24 -34.09 2.44 -9.61
CA LEU A 24 -34.64 1.12 -9.36
C LEU A 24 -33.93 0.50 -8.13
N ALA A 25 -34.69 -0.16 -7.26
CA ALA A 25 -34.14 -0.79 -6.05
C ALA A 25 -32.95 -1.72 -6.35
N VAL A 26 -33.04 -2.51 -7.42
CA VAL A 26 -31.97 -3.44 -7.85
C VAL A 26 -30.61 -2.74 -8.08
N VAL A 27 -30.61 -1.51 -8.58
CA VAL A 27 -29.37 -0.75 -8.83
C VAL A 27 -28.78 -0.24 -7.52
N ILE A 28 -29.64 0.21 -6.61
CA ILE A 28 -29.23 0.71 -5.29
C ILE A 28 -28.67 -0.43 -4.43
N ASP A 29 -29.33 -1.59 -4.44
CA ASP A 29 -28.87 -2.76 -3.71
C ASP A 29 -27.50 -3.23 -4.24
N SER A 30 -27.33 -3.26 -5.56
CA SER A 30 -26.03 -3.56 -6.19
C SER A 30 -24.94 -2.57 -5.74
N LEU A 31 -25.23 -1.26 -5.73
CA LEU A 31 -24.27 -0.24 -5.28
C LEU A 31 -23.92 -0.39 -3.80
N ARG A 32 -24.90 -0.73 -2.96
CA ARG A 32 -24.71 -0.98 -1.53
C ARG A 32 -23.85 -2.22 -1.29
N GLU A 33 -24.06 -3.29 -2.05
CA GLU A 33 -23.23 -4.48 -2.01
C GLU A 33 -21.78 -4.19 -2.39
N GLN A 34 -21.56 -3.46 -3.49
CA GLN A 34 -20.20 -3.07 -3.91
C GLN A 34 -19.50 -2.21 -2.86
N TRP A 35 -20.23 -1.26 -2.27
CA TRP A 35 -19.70 -0.43 -1.20
C TRP A 35 -19.28 -1.25 0.03
N ASN A 36 -20.14 -2.16 0.46
CA ASN A 36 -19.84 -3.08 1.56
C ASN A 36 -18.64 -3.99 1.25
N GLY A 37 -18.51 -4.43 -0.01
CA GLY A 37 -17.35 -5.17 -0.49
C GLY A 37 -16.05 -4.38 -0.31
N LEU A 38 -16.07 -3.10 -0.67
CA LEU A 38 -14.91 -2.22 -0.51
C LEU A 38 -14.50 -2.06 0.96
N THR A 39 -15.47 -1.87 1.87
CA THR A 39 -15.18 -1.83 3.31
C THR A 39 -14.55 -3.12 3.82
N LYS A 40 -15.01 -4.28 3.34
CA LYS A 40 -14.41 -5.59 3.69
C LYS A 40 -12.97 -5.71 3.19
N PHE A 41 -12.67 -5.18 2.00
CA PHE A 41 -11.30 -5.15 1.50
C PHE A 41 -10.41 -4.24 2.36
N ASP A 42 -10.89 -3.07 2.76
CA ASP A 42 -10.16 -2.17 3.66
C ASP A 42 -9.81 -2.87 4.99
N GLU A 43 -10.75 -3.62 5.57
CA GLU A 43 -10.47 -4.43 6.75
C GLU A 43 -9.45 -5.56 6.50
N GLN A 44 -9.54 -6.24 5.36
CA GLN A 44 -8.59 -7.29 4.99
C GLN A 44 -7.18 -6.74 4.85
N VAL A 45 -7.03 -5.60 4.17
CA VAL A 45 -5.77 -4.87 4.06
C VAL A 45 -5.24 -4.55 5.45
N GLY A 46 -6.06 -3.94 6.31
CA GLY A 46 -5.65 -3.63 7.69
C GLY A 46 -5.22 -4.87 8.50
N ARG A 47 -5.89 -6.02 8.32
CA ARG A 47 -5.49 -7.29 8.95
C ARG A 47 -4.16 -7.81 8.42
N ILE A 48 -3.96 -7.77 7.10
CA ILE A 48 -2.71 -8.18 6.46
C ILE A 48 -1.56 -7.30 6.93
N GLU A 49 -1.75 -5.98 6.96
CA GLU A 49 -0.74 -5.05 7.46
C GLU A 49 -0.36 -5.29 8.92
N ARG A 50 -1.33 -5.63 9.79
CA ARG A 50 -1.04 -6.02 11.18
C ARG A 50 -0.19 -7.29 11.24
N ARG A 51 -0.57 -8.34 10.51
CA ARG A 51 0.22 -9.58 10.44
C ARG A 51 1.64 -9.33 9.91
N MET A 52 1.78 -8.45 8.92
CA MET A 52 3.08 -8.04 8.39
C MET A 52 3.89 -7.29 9.43
N ARG A 53 3.29 -6.36 10.21
CA ARG A 53 3.96 -5.71 11.35
C ARG A 53 4.43 -6.71 12.38
N ASP A 54 3.58 -7.65 12.76
CA ASP A 54 3.89 -8.60 13.83
C ASP A 54 5.00 -9.56 13.40
N CYS A 55 4.94 -10.08 12.17
CA CYS A 55 6.00 -10.92 11.59
C CYS A 55 7.33 -10.17 11.46
N LYS A 56 7.29 -8.87 11.15
CA LYS A 56 8.49 -8.06 10.91
C LYS A 56 9.02 -7.31 12.13
N LYS A 57 8.34 -7.40 13.28
CA LYS A 57 8.73 -6.73 14.54
C LYS A 57 10.06 -7.25 15.11
N GLU A 58 10.43 -8.48 14.77
CA GLU A 58 11.64 -9.16 15.25
C GLU A 58 12.83 -9.03 14.28
N ASP A 59 12.57 -8.62 13.04
CA ASP A 59 13.60 -8.50 12.01
C ASP A 59 14.39 -7.18 12.15
N LYS A 60 15.70 -7.31 12.37
CA LYS A 60 16.63 -6.17 12.51
C LYS A 60 16.69 -5.30 11.25
N ALA A 61 16.52 -5.89 10.06
CA ALA A 61 16.56 -5.16 8.80
C ALA A 61 15.31 -4.26 8.62
N VAL A 62 14.15 -4.73 9.09
CA VAL A 62 12.90 -3.98 9.05
C VAL A 62 12.97 -2.80 10.03
N LYS A 63 13.52 -2.99 11.23
CA LYS A 63 13.71 -1.89 12.20
C LYS A 63 14.60 -0.79 11.64
N ALA A 64 15.76 -1.15 11.10
CA ALA A 64 16.72 -0.19 10.56
C ALA A 64 16.13 0.67 9.41
N ILE A 65 15.28 0.09 8.55
CA ILE A 65 14.65 0.83 7.44
C ILE A 65 13.41 1.61 7.91
N SER A 66 12.71 1.13 8.96
CA SER A 66 11.56 1.84 9.56
C SER A 66 11.98 3.12 10.29
N ASP A 67 13.22 3.22 10.76
CA ASP A 67 13.76 4.41 11.41
C ASP A 67 14.00 5.58 10.44
N ILE A 68 13.87 5.35 9.12
CA ILE A 68 14.03 6.38 8.08
C ILE A 68 12.75 7.25 8.05
N PRO A 69 12.86 8.56 8.35
CA PRO A 69 11.70 9.46 8.33
C PRO A 69 11.04 9.50 6.93
N GLY A 70 9.72 9.33 6.90
CA GLY A 70 8.94 9.36 5.65
C GLY A 70 8.80 8.01 4.94
N VAL A 71 9.41 6.93 5.46
CA VAL A 71 9.26 5.57 4.91
C VAL A 71 8.16 4.83 5.67
N GLY A 72 7.04 4.56 5.00
CA GLY A 72 5.92 3.82 5.58
C GLY A 72 6.15 2.31 5.62
N LEU A 73 5.43 1.60 6.50
CA LEU A 73 5.54 0.14 6.69
C LEU A 73 5.52 -0.68 5.38
N LEU A 74 4.66 -0.31 4.43
CA LEU A 74 4.57 -0.99 3.14
C LEU A 74 5.87 -0.82 2.34
N THR A 75 6.44 0.38 2.35
CA THR A 75 7.72 0.70 1.71
C THR A 75 8.88 -0.02 2.40
N VAL A 76 8.89 -0.08 3.74
CA VAL A 76 9.86 -0.89 4.50
C VAL A 76 9.76 -2.36 4.12
N THR A 77 8.53 -2.89 4.09
CA THR A 77 8.31 -4.30 3.82
C THR A 77 8.69 -4.65 2.40
N ALA A 78 8.32 -3.81 1.42
CA ALA A 78 8.72 -3.93 0.03
C ALA A 78 10.24 -3.84 -0.09
N ALA A 79 10.90 -2.87 0.53
CA ALA A 79 12.35 -2.72 0.49
C ALA A 79 13.06 -3.98 1.01
N VAL A 80 12.65 -4.52 2.16
CA VAL A 80 13.23 -5.75 2.72
C VAL A 80 12.92 -6.96 1.83
N ALA A 81 11.71 -7.07 1.27
CA ALA A 81 11.36 -8.16 0.36
C ALA A 81 12.13 -8.09 -0.97
N THR A 82 12.33 -6.89 -1.51
CA THR A 82 13.13 -6.63 -2.72
C THR A 82 14.62 -6.84 -2.46
N MET A 83 15.09 -6.56 -1.24
CA MET A 83 16.48 -6.75 -0.85
C MET A 83 16.80 -8.23 -0.61
N GLY A 84 15.89 -9.03 -0.05
CA GLY A 84 16.16 -10.44 0.22
C GLY A 84 17.37 -10.60 1.15
N ASP A 85 18.45 -11.22 0.67
CA ASP A 85 19.75 -11.22 1.36
C ASP A 85 20.55 -9.94 1.02
N PRO A 86 20.83 -9.06 2.01
CA PRO A 86 21.64 -7.87 1.78
C PRO A 86 23.04 -8.16 1.24
N LYS A 87 23.60 -9.36 1.50
CA LYS A 87 24.92 -9.78 1.00
C LYS A 87 24.92 -10.10 -0.49
N ALA A 88 23.75 -10.20 -1.12
CA ALA A 88 23.62 -10.37 -2.57
C ALA A 88 23.98 -9.10 -3.35
N PHE A 89 24.13 -7.95 -2.69
CA PHE A 89 24.53 -6.68 -3.30
C PHE A 89 25.92 -6.28 -2.83
N SER A 90 26.77 -5.86 -3.75
CA SER A 90 28.12 -5.35 -3.47
C SER A 90 28.10 -3.96 -2.83
N SER A 91 27.03 -3.18 -3.04
CA SER A 91 26.86 -1.84 -2.45
C SER A 91 25.40 -1.38 -2.43
N GLY A 92 25.08 -0.41 -1.57
CA GLY A 92 23.76 0.23 -1.55
C GLY A 92 23.37 0.93 -2.86
N ARG A 93 24.37 1.34 -3.67
CA ARG A 93 24.15 1.89 -5.03
C ARG A 93 23.64 0.82 -5.99
N GLU A 94 24.14 -0.40 -5.89
CA GLU A 94 23.70 -1.54 -6.70
C GLU A 94 22.26 -1.93 -6.35
N PHE A 95 21.92 -1.94 -5.06
CA PHE A 95 20.54 -2.13 -4.61
C PHE A 95 19.61 -1.02 -5.14
N ALA A 96 20.01 0.24 -5.05
CA ALA A 96 19.23 1.36 -5.58
C ALA A 96 19.03 1.26 -7.10
N ALA A 97 20.03 0.76 -7.84
CA ALA A 97 19.90 0.47 -9.27
C ALA A 97 18.91 -0.65 -9.56
N ARG A 98 18.99 -1.76 -8.82
CA ARG A 98 18.05 -2.89 -8.91
C ARG A 98 16.62 -2.48 -8.57
N ALA A 99 16.45 -1.59 -7.59
CA ALA A 99 15.16 -1.04 -7.16
C ALA A 99 14.62 0.08 -8.07
N GLY A 100 15.39 0.50 -9.10
CA GLY A 100 14.98 1.58 -10.02
C GLY A 100 15.01 2.99 -9.41
N LEU A 101 15.71 3.18 -8.30
CA LEU A 101 15.81 4.43 -7.55
C LEU A 101 16.93 5.36 -8.06
N VAL A 102 17.72 4.92 -9.04
CA VAL A 102 18.77 5.73 -9.68
C VAL A 102 18.40 6.04 -11.12
N PRO A 103 18.76 7.23 -11.65
CA PRO A 103 18.65 7.52 -13.08
C PRO A 103 19.43 6.47 -13.88
N LYS A 104 18.91 6.13 -15.07
CA LYS A 104 19.42 5.09 -15.98
C LYS A 104 20.96 5.14 -16.08
N GLN A 105 21.64 4.20 -15.42
CA GLN A 105 23.08 4.01 -15.53
C GLN A 105 23.39 3.39 -16.90
N THR A 106 23.82 4.20 -17.86
CA THR A 106 24.43 3.74 -19.11
C THR A 106 25.94 3.64 -18.91
N GLY A 107 26.37 2.72 -18.07
CA GLY A 107 27.78 2.36 -17.91
C GLY A 107 27.99 0.97 -18.46
N SER A 108 28.40 0.84 -19.73
CA SER A 108 29.03 -0.38 -20.21
C SER A 108 30.37 -0.51 -19.49
N GLY A 109 30.46 -1.41 -18.51
CA GLY A 109 31.73 -1.72 -17.85
C GLY A 109 32.76 -2.11 -18.89
N ALA A 110 33.73 -1.22 -19.13
CA ALA A 110 34.97 -1.58 -19.79
C ALA A 110 35.95 -2.03 -18.69
N ARG A 111 36.05 -3.36 -18.58
CA ARG A 111 36.94 -4.19 -17.75
C ARG A 111 36.62 -4.31 -16.26
#